data_AF-A0A0F9UF96-F1
#
_entry.id   AF-A0A0F9UF96-F1
#
_cell.length_a   1.000
_cell.length_b   1.000
_cell.length_c   1.000
_cell.angle_alpha   90.00
_cell.angle_beta   90.00
_cell.angle_gamma   90.00
#
_symmetry.space_group_name_H-M   'P 1'
#
loop_
_entity.id
_entity.type
_entity.pdbx_description
1 polymer ?
#
loop_
_entity_poly.entity_id
_entity_poly.type
_entity_poly.pdbx_seq_one_letter_code
_entity_poly.pdbx_strand_id
1 'polypeptide(L)'
;MIKLTIQVTDITTVMVLYDVIRVYRSDARDGTYTVIDTVALIAGVSDYVFNDSSGTPDDWYKSTYYNTSNSNESSFSNAVHGTAVIFHDVTYPPEFAFNTEEQVLIRKIRRYIGDLRGLGRLYIDQETGEFCSNILDDNRTVDIADKIWPVYVTVDGSEFTTLTDPVVQGYQYLTFSGTLISGSQTKVIEIWYHTFKFSDRQVYESYGDAMIPPGLTAANVTQDHLVLQAAIDLLQNMYAEDAVDDGATIKDDQTTYDPSPGLKEREKIIMRLQKILDALIKQYMFSELGGVLID
;
A
#
# COMPACT_ATOMS: atom_id res chain seq x y z
N MET A 1 -20.69 -28.25 5.92
CA MET A 1 -19.37 -28.38 6.57
C MET A 1 -18.31 -28.06 5.54
N ILE A 2 -17.62 -26.93 5.73
CA ILE A 2 -16.50 -26.49 4.90
C ILE A 2 -15.20 -26.70 5.66
N LYS A 3 -14.18 -27.19 4.95
CA LYS A 3 -12.82 -27.30 5.46
C LYS A 3 -11.94 -26.31 4.71
N LEU A 4 -11.33 -25.39 5.44
CA LEU A 4 -10.37 -24.44 4.92
C LEU A 4 -8.99 -24.83 5.41
N THR A 5 -8.01 -24.76 4.52
CA THR A 5 -6.60 -24.76 4.90
C THR A 5 -6.11 -23.34 4.70
N ILE A 6 -5.51 -22.78 5.75
CA ILE A 6 -4.87 -21.47 5.76
C ILE A 6 -3.38 -21.75 5.84
N GLN A 7 -2.66 -21.38 4.78
CA GLN A 7 -1.21 -21.50 4.76
C GLN A 7 -0.60 -20.19 5.25
N VAL A 8 0.39 -20.33 6.12
CA VAL A 8 1.13 -19.24 6.75
C VAL A 8 2.59 -19.41 6.38
N THR A 9 3.09 -18.59 5.47
CA THR A 9 4.51 -18.55 5.15
C THR A 9 5.26 -17.73 6.21
N ASP A 10 6.43 -18.22 6.59
CA ASP A 10 7.27 -17.65 7.66
C ASP A 10 6.51 -17.40 8.98
N ILE A 11 5.98 -18.49 9.55
CA ILE A 11 5.30 -18.48 10.84
C ILE A 11 6.10 -17.79 11.95
N THR A 12 7.43 -17.84 11.90
CA THR A 12 8.30 -17.21 12.91
C THR A 12 8.13 -15.69 12.89
N THR A 13 8.12 -15.09 11.69
CA THR A 13 7.92 -13.65 11.52
C THR A 13 6.48 -13.23 11.86
N VAL A 14 5.49 -14.01 11.42
CA VAL A 14 4.07 -13.71 11.71
C VAL A 14 3.81 -13.69 13.23
N MET A 15 4.40 -14.64 13.97
CA MET A 15 4.23 -14.73 15.42
C MET A 15 4.92 -13.62 16.23
N VAL A 16 5.79 -12.80 15.61
CA VAL A 16 6.33 -11.60 16.26
C VAL A 16 5.23 -10.55 16.44
N LEU A 17 4.28 -10.48 15.51
CA LEU A 17 3.28 -9.42 15.42
C LEU A 17 1.88 -9.88 15.80
N TYR A 18 1.56 -11.16 15.62
CA TYR A 18 0.22 -11.72 15.77
C TYR A 18 0.24 -13.02 16.57
N ASP A 19 -0.87 -13.35 17.23
CA ASP A 19 -1.00 -14.56 18.05
C ASP A 19 -2.10 -15.50 17.57
N VAL A 20 -3.04 -15.02 16.75
CA VAL A 20 -4.12 -15.82 16.17
C VAL A 20 -4.42 -15.45 14.72
N ILE A 21 -5.05 -16.37 14.00
CA ILE A 21 -5.71 -16.15 12.72
C ILE A 21 -7.19 -15.96 13.01
N ARG A 22 -7.80 -14.87 12.52
CA ARG A 22 -9.27 -14.72 12.51
C ARG A 22 -9.81 -15.22 11.19
N VAL A 23 -10.87 -16.02 11.24
CA VAL A 23 -11.58 -16.50 10.05
C VAL A 23 -12.91 -15.77 9.96
N TYR A 24 -13.20 -15.27 8.77
CA TYR A 24 -14.38 -14.50 8.46
C TYR A 24 -15.22 -15.19 7.40
N ARG A 25 -16.54 -14.97 7.47
CA ARG A 25 -17.50 -15.47 6.49
C ARG A 25 -18.48 -14.40 6.02
N SER A 26 -18.88 -14.50 4.77
CA SER A 26 -19.91 -13.70 4.10
C SER A 26 -20.75 -14.59 3.17
N ASP A 27 -22.00 -14.24 2.94
CA ASP A 27 -22.90 -14.88 1.96
C ASP A 27 -22.65 -14.39 0.52
N ALA A 28 -21.82 -13.35 0.35
CA ALA A 28 -21.43 -12.80 -0.93
C ALA A 28 -19.93 -12.44 -0.97
N ARG A 29 -19.31 -12.58 -2.15
CA ARG A 29 -17.87 -12.30 -2.38
C ARG A 29 -17.43 -10.93 -1.85
N ASP A 30 -18.22 -9.90 -2.13
CA ASP A 30 -17.96 -8.51 -1.74
C ASP A 30 -18.89 -8.03 -0.62
N GLY A 31 -19.54 -8.98 0.07
CA GLY A 31 -20.46 -8.72 1.17
C GLY A 31 -19.76 -8.30 2.47
N THR A 32 -20.55 -8.19 3.53
CA THR A 32 -20.03 -7.90 4.87
C THR A 32 -19.50 -9.18 5.50
N TYR A 33 -18.20 -9.21 5.76
CA TYR A 33 -17.53 -10.34 6.39
C TYR A 33 -17.64 -10.24 7.91
N THR A 34 -18.07 -11.32 8.55
CA THR A 34 -18.19 -11.44 10.01
C THR A 34 -17.24 -12.49 10.54
N VAL A 35 -16.59 -12.23 11.68
CA VAL A 35 -15.71 -13.21 12.33
C VAL A 35 -16.57 -14.40 12.75
N ILE A 36 -16.12 -15.60 12.38
CA ILE A 36 -16.78 -16.85 12.77
C ILE A 36 -15.95 -17.68 13.74
N ASP A 37 -14.61 -17.56 13.71
CA ASP A 37 -13.74 -18.24 14.66
C ASP A 37 -12.31 -17.66 14.66
N THR A 38 -11.48 -18.14 15.59
CA THR A 38 -10.05 -17.87 15.65
C THR A 38 -9.21 -19.14 15.79
N VAL A 39 -8.01 -19.14 15.21
CA VAL A 39 -7.05 -20.25 15.29
C VAL A 39 -5.74 -19.73 15.86
N ALA A 40 -5.23 -20.32 16.95
CA ALA A 40 -3.97 -19.89 17.53
C ALA A 40 -2.78 -20.18 16.61
N LEU A 41 -1.87 -19.22 16.47
CA LEU A 41 -0.60 -19.42 15.77
C LEU A 41 0.36 -20.23 16.65
N ILE A 42 1.00 -21.24 16.06
CA ILE A 42 1.90 -22.18 16.74
C ILE A 42 3.24 -22.20 16.02
N ALA A 43 4.33 -22.04 16.76
CA ALA A 43 5.68 -22.03 16.20
C ALA A 43 5.96 -23.33 15.44
N GLY A 44 6.49 -23.20 14.21
CA GLY A 44 6.81 -24.33 13.33
C GLY A 44 5.60 -24.96 12.62
N VAL A 45 4.39 -24.41 12.77
CA VAL A 45 3.20 -24.83 12.02
C VAL A 45 2.90 -23.82 10.92
N SER A 46 2.89 -24.28 9.67
CA SER A 46 2.59 -23.47 8.48
C SER A 46 1.20 -23.74 7.90
N ASP A 47 0.60 -24.90 8.15
CA ASP A 47 -0.73 -25.27 7.65
C ASP A 47 -1.75 -25.32 8.79
N TYR A 48 -2.71 -24.41 8.77
CA TYR A 48 -3.79 -24.33 9.75
C TYR A 48 -5.10 -24.80 9.13
N VAL A 49 -5.71 -25.82 9.74
CA VAL A 49 -6.97 -26.37 9.27
C VAL A 49 -8.12 -25.83 10.11
N PHE A 50 -9.06 -25.17 9.44
CA PHE A 50 -10.29 -24.68 10.04
C PHE A 50 -11.51 -25.45 9.48
N ASN A 51 -12.45 -25.81 10.36
CA ASN A 51 -13.66 -26.52 9.99
C ASN A 51 -14.90 -25.69 10.36
N ASP A 52 -15.60 -25.16 9.36
CA ASP A 52 -16.89 -24.51 9.55
C ASP A 52 -18.01 -25.55 9.43
N SER A 53 -18.59 -25.94 10.56
CA SER A 53 -19.72 -26.89 10.59
C SER A 53 -21.00 -26.32 9.97
N SER A 54 -21.21 -25.01 10.11
CA SER A 54 -22.37 -24.27 9.59
C SER A 54 -22.21 -23.79 8.14
N GLY A 55 -20.98 -23.82 7.64
CA GLY A 55 -20.61 -23.38 6.31
C GLY A 55 -21.21 -24.21 5.19
N THR A 56 -21.62 -23.51 4.14
CA THR A 56 -22.09 -24.04 2.86
C THR A 56 -21.07 -23.75 1.75
N PRO A 57 -21.11 -24.47 0.62
CA PRO A 57 -20.22 -24.19 -0.50
C PRO A 57 -20.37 -22.78 -1.06
N ASP A 58 -21.55 -22.15 -0.96
CA ASP A 58 -21.85 -20.81 -1.49
C ASP A 58 -21.31 -19.67 -0.60
N ASP A 59 -20.83 -20.00 0.61
CA ASP A 59 -20.22 -19.04 1.51
C ASP A 59 -18.82 -18.62 1.02
N TRP A 60 -18.49 -17.36 1.30
CA TRP A 60 -17.19 -16.77 1.03
C TRP A 60 -16.41 -16.55 2.32
N TYR A 61 -15.13 -16.86 2.27
CA TYR A 61 -14.24 -16.82 3.42
C TYR A 61 -13.05 -15.89 3.19
N LYS A 62 -12.61 -15.25 4.26
CA LYS A 62 -11.36 -14.50 4.35
C LYS A 62 -10.70 -14.79 5.69
N SER A 63 -9.40 -14.56 5.76
CA SER A 63 -8.66 -14.59 7.03
C SER A 63 -7.83 -13.33 7.23
N THR A 64 -7.49 -13.06 8.47
CA THR A 64 -6.52 -12.05 8.89
C THR A 64 -5.64 -12.65 9.99
N TYR A 65 -4.46 -12.08 10.20
CA TYR A 65 -3.74 -12.25 11.44
C TYR A 65 -4.18 -11.20 12.45
N TYR A 66 -4.32 -11.61 13.70
CA TYR A 66 -4.80 -10.77 14.78
C TYR A 66 -3.91 -10.97 16.01
N ASN A 67 -3.71 -9.89 16.75
CA ASN A 67 -3.02 -9.90 18.04
C ASN A 67 -4.03 -9.60 19.15
N THR A 68 -4.32 -10.60 19.98
CA THR A 68 -5.31 -10.49 21.05
C THR A 68 -4.91 -9.52 22.15
N SER A 69 -3.61 -9.23 22.31
CA SER A 69 -3.11 -8.34 23.36
C SER A 69 -3.25 -6.85 23.04
N ASN A 70 -3.20 -6.46 21.77
CA ASN A 70 -3.20 -5.05 21.34
C ASN A 70 -4.25 -4.73 20.26
N SER A 71 -5.05 -5.72 19.85
CA SER A 71 -6.06 -5.59 18.80
C SER A 71 -5.54 -5.17 17.42
N ASN A 72 -4.24 -5.34 17.15
CA ASN A 72 -3.69 -5.17 15.82
C ASN A 72 -4.20 -6.28 14.90
N GLU A 73 -4.57 -5.91 13.67
CA GLU A 73 -5.13 -6.84 12.69
C GLU A 73 -4.54 -6.57 11.31
N SER A 74 -4.13 -7.63 10.61
CA SER A 74 -3.62 -7.53 9.26
C SER A 74 -4.73 -7.20 8.27
N SER A 75 -4.33 -6.88 7.03
CA SER A 75 -5.26 -6.87 5.90
C SER A 75 -5.88 -8.25 5.70
N PHE A 76 -7.10 -8.27 5.16
CA PHE A 76 -7.78 -9.48 4.73
C PHE A 76 -7.01 -10.23 3.64
N SER A 77 -7.08 -11.55 3.69
CA SER A 77 -6.78 -12.42 2.55
C SER A 77 -7.75 -12.15 1.39
N ASN A 78 -7.43 -12.74 0.23
CA ASN A 78 -8.39 -12.86 -0.85
C ASN A 78 -9.66 -13.58 -0.38
N ALA A 79 -10.81 -13.16 -0.92
CA ALA A 79 -12.05 -13.88 -0.76
C ALA A 79 -11.95 -15.23 -1.48
N VAL A 80 -12.22 -16.32 -0.79
CA VAL A 80 -12.29 -17.65 -1.40
C VAL A 80 -13.66 -18.27 -1.17
N HIS A 81 -14.08 -19.11 -2.09
CA HIS A 81 -15.30 -19.90 -1.93
C HIS A 81 -15.09 -21.00 -0.89
N GLY A 82 -16.17 -21.49 -0.29
CA GLY A 82 -16.17 -22.60 0.68
C GLY A 82 -15.68 -23.96 0.16
N THR A 83 -14.96 -23.99 -0.95
CA THR A 83 -14.35 -25.18 -1.56
C THR A 83 -12.85 -25.03 -1.79
N ALA A 84 -12.26 -23.87 -1.46
CA ALA A 84 -10.90 -23.51 -1.81
C ALA A 84 -9.98 -23.32 -0.59
N VAL A 85 -8.68 -23.48 -0.83
CA VAL A 85 -7.60 -23.16 0.11
C VAL A 85 -7.43 -21.64 0.16
N ILE A 86 -7.29 -21.07 1.37
CA ILE A 86 -6.98 -19.65 1.54
C ILE A 86 -5.47 -19.50 1.54
N PHE A 87 -4.96 -18.75 0.56
CA PHE A 87 -3.57 -18.33 0.50
C PHE A 87 -3.45 -16.89 1.03
N HIS A 88 -2.51 -16.66 1.93
CA HIS A 88 -2.18 -15.33 2.41
C HIS A 88 -0.67 -15.19 2.47
N ASP A 89 -0.06 -14.54 1.48
CA ASP A 89 1.38 -14.32 1.47
C ASP A 89 1.74 -12.96 0.88
N VAL A 90 1.96 -11.99 1.78
CA VAL A 90 2.86 -10.87 1.49
C VAL A 90 4.26 -11.40 1.79
N THR A 91 4.95 -11.87 0.76
CA THR A 91 6.27 -12.50 0.94
C THR A 91 7.42 -11.50 0.87
N TYR A 92 7.21 -10.33 0.26
CA TYR A 92 8.25 -9.32 0.15
C TYR A 92 8.24 -8.34 1.35
N PRO A 93 9.39 -7.99 1.96
CA PRO A 93 9.43 -7.13 3.12
C PRO A 93 8.92 -5.71 2.85
N PRO A 94 8.42 -5.00 3.88
CA PRO A 94 8.00 -3.60 3.73
C PRO A 94 9.19 -2.68 3.41
N GLU A 95 8.92 -1.58 2.69
CA GLU A 95 9.88 -0.52 2.33
C GLU A 95 10.69 -0.02 3.51
N PHE A 96 9.99 0.19 4.63
CA PHE A 96 10.56 0.66 5.86
C PHE A 96 9.71 0.15 7.02
N ALA A 97 10.35 -0.07 8.17
CA ALA A 97 9.69 -0.58 9.37
C ALA A 97 9.04 0.57 10.15
N PHE A 98 7.86 1.01 9.70
CA PHE A 98 7.05 1.99 10.42
C PHE A 98 6.27 1.34 11.56
N ASN A 99 6.21 2.03 12.70
CA ASN A 99 5.33 1.64 13.81
C ASN A 99 3.85 1.96 13.49
N THR A 100 2.93 1.52 14.35
CA THR A 100 1.48 1.67 14.12
C THR A 100 1.04 3.14 14.01
N GLU A 101 1.61 4.04 14.81
CA GLU A 101 1.24 5.47 14.78
C GLU A 101 1.72 6.13 13.49
N GLU A 102 2.94 5.80 13.05
CA GLU A 102 3.53 6.26 11.79
C GLU A 102 2.73 5.76 10.57
N GLN A 103 2.30 4.51 10.59
CA GLN A 103 1.44 3.97 9.53
C GLN A 103 0.08 4.67 9.45
N VAL A 104 -0.49 5.07 10.59
CA VAL A 104 -1.74 5.84 10.63
C VAL A 104 -1.54 7.23 10.05
N LEU A 105 -0.42 7.89 10.38
CA LEU A 105 -0.03 9.18 9.80
C LEU A 105 0.08 9.11 8.28
N ILE A 106 0.88 8.16 7.78
CA ILE A 106 1.09 7.94 6.34
C ILE A 106 -0.25 7.69 5.64
N ARG A 107 -1.11 6.83 6.21
CA ARG A 107 -2.43 6.52 5.64
C ARG A 107 -3.35 7.75 5.58
N LYS A 108 -3.32 8.61 6.61
CA LYS A 108 -4.09 9.87 6.60
C LYS A 108 -3.60 10.78 5.48
N ILE A 109 -2.29 10.99 5.36
CA ILE A 109 -1.70 11.86 4.32
C ILE A 109 -2.01 11.31 2.92
N ARG A 110 -1.79 10.01 2.67
CA ARG A 110 -2.15 9.32 1.41
C ARG A 110 -3.59 9.55 1.00
N ARG A 111 -4.52 9.49 1.96
CA ARG A 111 -5.95 9.76 1.72
C ARG A 111 -6.20 11.21 1.29
N TYR A 112 -5.50 12.18 1.87
CA TYR A 112 -5.65 13.59 1.49
C TYR A 112 -5.08 13.91 0.11
N ILE A 113 -3.94 13.32 -0.23
CA ILE A 113 -3.29 13.53 -1.54
C ILE A 113 -3.87 12.64 -2.66
N GLY A 114 -4.75 11.70 -2.31
CA GLY A 114 -5.33 10.76 -3.27
C GLY A 114 -4.37 9.70 -3.80
N ASP A 115 -3.26 9.44 -3.09
CA ASP A 115 -2.24 8.45 -3.45
C ASP A 115 -2.51 7.12 -2.73
N LEU A 116 -3.68 6.55 -3.03
CA LEU A 116 -4.06 5.24 -2.51
C LEU A 116 -3.31 4.15 -3.28
N ARG A 117 -2.72 3.21 -2.53
CA ARG A 117 -2.00 2.08 -3.11
C ARG A 117 -2.94 1.22 -3.95
N GLY A 118 -2.64 1.11 -5.24
CA GLY A 118 -3.22 0.08 -6.11
C GLY A 118 -2.45 -1.22 -5.99
N LEU A 119 -3.11 -2.37 -6.09
CA LEU A 119 -2.42 -3.65 -6.27
C LEU A 119 -2.33 -3.95 -7.77
N GLY A 120 -1.10 -4.02 -8.28
CA GLY A 120 -0.79 -4.42 -9.64
C GLY A 120 -0.23 -5.85 -9.68
N ARG A 121 -0.27 -6.43 -10.88
CA ARG A 121 0.35 -7.73 -11.20
C ARG A 121 1.10 -7.58 -12.52
N LEU A 122 2.36 -7.97 -12.51
CA LEU A 122 3.20 -8.13 -13.70
C LEU A 122 3.52 -9.62 -13.82
N TYR A 123 3.11 -10.20 -14.94
CA TYR A 123 3.38 -11.58 -15.29
C TYR A 123 4.20 -11.56 -16.57
N ILE A 124 5.41 -12.08 -16.51
CA ILE A 124 6.35 -12.09 -17.62
C ILE A 124 6.65 -13.54 -17.96
N ASP A 125 6.34 -13.92 -19.19
CA ASP A 125 6.53 -15.28 -19.71
C ASP A 125 7.45 -15.23 -20.93
N GLN A 126 8.49 -16.05 -20.91
CA GLN A 126 9.43 -16.16 -22.02
C GLN A 126 8.79 -16.71 -23.29
N GLU A 127 7.73 -17.51 -23.19
CA GLU A 127 7.03 -18.09 -24.34
C GLU A 127 6.14 -17.08 -25.07
N THR A 128 5.63 -16.05 -24.37
CA THR A 128 4.72 -15.05 -24.95
C THR A 128 5.45 -13.90 -25.65
N GLY A 129 6.77 -13.78 -25.48
CA GLY A 129 7.59 -12.71 -26.07
C GLY A 129 7.62 -11.40 -25.28
N GLU A 130 6.85 -11.30 -24.19
CA GLU A 130 6.82 -10.14 -23.26
C GLU A 130 8.08 -10.06 -22.36
N PHE A 131 8.91 -11.08 -22.42
CA PHE A 131 10.13 -11.22 -21.64
C PHE A 131 11.21 -10.21 -22.03
N CYS A 132 11.34 -9.89 -23.31
CA CYS A 132 12.38 -8.96 -23.79
C CYS A 132 11.99 -7.48 -23.65
N SER A 133 10.71 -7.15 -23.43
CA SER A 133 10.28 -5.76 -23.29
C SER A 133 10.42 -5.22 -21.87
N ASN A 134 10.47 -6.11 -20.87
CA ASN A 134 10.50 -5.74 -19.46
C ASN A 134 11.82 -6.09 -18.78
N ILE A 135 12.74 -6.81 -19.44
CA ILE A 135 14.05 -7.17 -18.90
C ILE A 135 15.12 -6.36 -19.61
N LEU A 136 15.98 -5.69 -18.84
CA LEU A 136 17.10 -4.92 -19.38
C LEU A 136 18.18 -5.83 -19.98
N ASP A 137 19.07 -5.24 -20.79
CA ASP A 137 20.18 -5.94 -21.47
C ASP A 137 21.13 -6.69 -20.50
N ASP A 138 21.10 -6.35 -19.21
CA ASP A 138 21.87 -7.04 -18.17
C ASP A 138 21.33 -8.44 -17.83
N ASN A 139 20.16 -8.81 -18.37
CA ASN A 139 19.46 -10.07 -18.14
C ASN A 139 19.14 -10.35 -16.67
N ARG A 140 19.04 -9.31 -15.84
CA ARG A 140 18.88 -9.40 -14.38
C ARG A 140 17.91 -8.39 -13.81
N THR A 141 17.68 -7.30 -14.51
CA THR A 141 16.85 -6.20 -14.05
C THR A 141 15.55 -6.18 -14.81
N VAL A 142 14.44 -6.19 -14.06
CA VAL A 142 13.10 -5.95 -14.59
C VAL A 142 12.81 -4.45 -14.50
N ASP A 143 12.48 -3.84 -15.63
CA ASP A 143 11.99 -2.45 -15.73
C ASP A 143 10.47 -2.45 -15.67
N ILE A 144 9.92 -1.61 -14.80
CA ILE A 144 8.49 -1.50 -14.54
C ILE A 144 8.12 -0.04 -14.76
N ALA A 145 7.12 0.20 -15.61
CA ALA A 145 6.76 1.56 -16.06
C ALA A 145 6.30 2.49 -14.92
N ASP A 146 5.72 1.92 -13.86
CA ASP A 146 5.23 2.66 -12.70
C ASP A 146 6.24 2.63 -11.54
N LYS A 147 6.13 3.60 -10.62
CA LYS A 147 6.76 3.48 -9.30
C LYS A 147 6.05 2.40 -8.49
N ILE A 148 6.81 1.44 -8.00
CA ILE A 148 6.29 0.26 -7.33
C ILE A 148 7.03 -0.10 -6.03
N TRP A 149 6.33 -0.87 -5.20
CA TRP A 149 6.92 -1.68 -4.14
C TRP A 149 6.38 -3.10 -4.21
N PRO A 150 7.23 -4.12 -4.37
CA PRO A 150 6.76 -5.49 -4.48
C PRO A 150 6.14 -5.99 -3.18
N VAL A 151 5.12 -6.83 -3.34
CA VAL A 151 4.36 -7.52 -2.29
C VAL A 151 4.68 -9.01 -2.35
N TYR A 152 4.84 -9.54 -3.57
CA TYR A 152 5.15 -10.93 -3.84
C TYR A 152 5.97 -11.02 -5.12
N VAL A 153 7.06 -11.78 -5.07
CA VAL A 153 7.92 -12.01 -6.23
C VAL A 153 8.23 -13.49 -6.34
N THR A 154 7.98 -14.07 -7.52
CA THR A 154 8.45 -15.40 -7.88
C THR A 154 9.16 -15.42 -9.22
N VAL A 155 10.19 -16.26 -9.30
CA VAL A 155 10.82 -16.65 -10.56
C VAL A 155 10.79 -18.17 -10.63
N ASP A 156 10.17 -18.72 -11.67
CA ASP A 156 9.99 -20.16 -11.89
C ASP A 156 9.33 -20.87 -10.71
N GLY A 157 8.36 -20.19 -10.08
CA GLY A 157 7.68 -20.68 -8.88
C GLY A 157 8.51 -20.65 -7.59
N SER A 158 9.77 -20.18 -7.64
CA SER A 158 10.58 -19.95 -6.44
C SER A 158 10.35 -18.53 -5.91
N GLU A 159 10.01 -18.42 -4.64
CA GLU A 159 9.72 -17.15 -3.98
C GLU A 159 10.97 -16.38 -3.61
N PHE A 160 10.90 -15.05 -3.76
CA PHE A 160 11.94 -14.12 -3.36
C PHE A 160 11.40 -13.21 -2.26
N THR A 161 11.88 -13.44 -1.04
CA THR A 161 11.30 -12.87 0.19
C THR A 161 12.24 -11.93 0.93
N THR A 162 13.34 -11.51 0.30
CA THR A 162 14.41 -10.73 0.95
C THR A 162 14.58 -9.36 0.30
N LEU A 163 15.05 -8.36 1.07
CA LEU A 163 15.41 -7.05 0.53
C LEU A 163 16.70 -7.06 -0.33
N THR A 164 17.46 -8.14 -0.25
CA THR A 164 18.73 -8.30 -1.00
C THR A 164 18.54 -9.02 -2.32
N ASP A 165 17.39 -9.67 -2.53
CA ASP A 165 17.08 -10.39 -3.77
C ASP A 165 15.57 -10.61 -3.90
N PRO A 166 14.91 -9.99 -4.90
CA PRO A 166 15.44 -8.90 -5.73
C PRO A 166 15.64 -7.62 -4.93
N VAL A 167 16.55 -6.75 -5.39
CA VAL A 167 16.72 -5.39 -4.85
C VAL A 167 15.84 -4.43 -5.63
N VAL A 168 15.02 -3.64 -4.93
CA VAL A 168 14.25 -2.54 -5.52
C VAL A 168 15.17 -1.32 -5.69
N GLN A 169 15.32 -0.82 -6.92
CA GLN A 169 16.12 0.37 -7.22
C GLN A 169 15.24 1.47 -7.80
N GLY A 170 15.25 2.64 -7.16
CA GLY A 170 14.51 3.81 -7.61
C GLY A 170 12.98 3.63 -7.69
N TYR A 171 12.44 2.58 -7.07
CA TYR A 171 11.04 2.15 -7.19
C TYR A 171 10.61 1.78 -8.61
N GLN A 172 11.52 1.68 -9.56
CA GLN A 172 11.22 1.38 -10.97
C GLN A 172 11.81 0.04 -11.40
N TYR A 173 12.94 -0.34 -10.80
CA TYR A 173 13.69 -1.52 -11.21
C TYR A 173 13.70 -2.57 -10.10
N LEU A 174 13.51 -3.84 -10.48
CA LEU A 174 13.80 -5.00 -9.63
C LEU A 174 15.02 -5.73 -10.19
N THR A 175 16.13 -5.68 -9.46
CA THR A 175 17.38 -6.35 -9.86
C THR A 175 17.58 -7.62 -9.07
N PHE A 176 17.67 -8.75 -9.77
CA PHE A 176 17.91 -10.05 -9.19
C PHE A 176 19.42 -10.34 -9.10
N SER A 177 19.83 -11.07 -8.07
CA SER A 177 21.24 -11.45 -7.89
C SER A 177 21.73 -12.43 -8.97
N GLY A 178 20.82 -13.28 -9.45
CA GLY A 178 21.03 -14.26 -10.52
C GLY A 178 20.55 -13.77 -11.90
N THR A 179 20.96 -14.48 -12.94
CA THR A 179 20.53 -14.18 -14.31
C THR A 179 19.11 -14.69 -14.57
N LEU A 180 18.21 -13.77 -14.92
CA LEU A 180 16.84 -14.04 -15.34
C LEU A 180 16.78 -14.69 -16.71
N ILE A 181 17.72 -14.40 -17.61
CA ILE A 181 17.79 -15.04 -18.94
C ILE A 181 18.99 -16.01 -18.98
N SER A 182 18.75 -17.32 -18.88
CA SER A 182 19.83 -18.31 -18.99
C SER A 182 19.49 -19.45 -19.94
N GLY A 183 19.91 -19.33 -21.21
CA GLY A 183 19.82 -20.42 -22.19
C GLY A 183 18.41 -20.64 -22.74
N SER A 184 18.07 -21.90 -23.01
CA SER A 184 16.81 -22.32 -23.66
C SER A 184 15.71 -22.74 -22.69
N GLN A 185 15.87 -22.48 -21.39
CA GLN A 185 14.83 -22.79 -20.41
C GLN A 185 13.84 -21.64 -20.37
N THR A 186 12.55 -21.97 -20.45
CA THR A 186 11.46 -21.01 -20.33
C THR A 186 11.34 -20.58 -18.88
N LYS A 187 11.46 -19.27 -18.66
CA LYS A 187 11.32 -18.68 -17.34
C LYS A 187 10.04 -17.86 -17.20
N VAL A 188 9.42 -17.98 -16.03
CA VAL A 188 8.20 -17.24 -15.67
C VAL A 188 8.48 -16.39 -14.45
N ILE A 189 8.26 -15.08 -14.58
CA ILE A 189 8.40 -14.13 -13.48
C ILE A 189 7.00 -13.60 -13.16
N GLU A 190 6.63 -13.67 -11.88
CA GLU A 190 5.39 -13.08 -11.38
C GLU A 190 5.70 -12.13 -10.23
N ILE A 191 5.25 -10.89 -10.38
CA ILE A 191 5.46 -9.80 -9.43
C ILE A 191 4.10 -9.20 -9.12
N TRP A 192 3.70 -9.26 -7.85
CA TRP A 192 2.61 -8.44 -7.32
C TRP A 192 3.21 -7.23 -6.62
N TYR A 193 2.64 -6.05 -6.84
CA TYR A 193 3.23 -4.82 -6.34
C TYR A 193 2.19 -3.76 -6.00
N HIS A 194 2.55 -2.86 -5.10
CA HIS A 194 1.82 -1.64 -4.86
C HIS A 194 2.30 -0.52 -5.77
N THR A 195 1.39 0.12 -6.49
CA THR A 195 1.66 1.38 -7.17
C THR A 195 1.43 2.56 -6.24
N PHE A 196 2.26 3.59 -6.37
CA PHE A 196 2.12 4.84 -5.63
C PHE A 196 2.85 5.97 -6.34
N LYS A 197 2.45 7.21 -6.05
CA LYS A 197 3.16 8.42 -6.48
C LYS A 197 4.34 8.73 -5.57
N PHE A 198 4.11 8.57 -4.26
CA PHE A 198 5.11 8.76 -3.21
C PHE A 198 5.33 7.49 -2.43
N SER A 199 6.58 7.20 -2.10
CA SER A 199 6.91 6.09 -1.19
C SER A 199 6.43 6.40 0.22
N ASP A 200 6.25 5.38 1.07
CA ASP A 200 5.82 5.64 2.46
C ASP A 200 6.84 6.47 3.23
N ARG A 201 8.13 6.27 2.93
CA ARG A 201 9.21 7.08 3.46
C ARG A 201 9.09 8.54 3.06
N GLN A 202 8.85 8.84 1.78
CA GLN A 202 8.68 10.21 1.32
C GLN A 202 7.48 10.89 1.99
N VAL A 203 6.37 10.16 2.16
CA VAL A 203 5.18 10.67 2.86
C VAL A 203 5.50 10.98 4.32
N TYR A 204 6.24 10.10 5.01
CA TYR A 204 6.60 10.29 6.41
C TYR A 204 7.63 11.40 6.62
N GLU A 205 8.64 11.49 5.78
CA GLU A 205 9.63 12.58 5.81
C GLU A 205 8.96 13.93 5.58
N SER A 206 8.01 14.03 4.63
CA SER A 206 7.22 15.25 4.44
C SER A 206 6.39 15.66 5.67
N TYR A 207 5.97 14.70 6.50
CA TYR A 207 5.31 15.01 7.76
C TYR A 207 6.29 15.58 8.80
N GLY A 208 7.50 15.03 8.87
CA GLY A 208 8.56 15.54 9.75
C GLY A 208 9.03 16.94 9.36
N ASP A 209 9.03 17.25 8.06
CA ASP A 209 9.46 18.53 7.51
C ASP A 209 8.33 19.57 7.38
N ALA A 210 7.09 19.20 7.72
CA ALA A 210 5.93 20.07 7.59
C ALA A 210 6.10 21.35 8.42
N MET A 211 5.97 22.51 7.76
CA MET A 211 6.07 23.81 8.44
C MET A 211 4.89 24.02 9.40
N ILE A 212 5.14 24.68 10.53
CA ILE A 212 4.04 25.05 11.43
C ILE A 212 3.14 26.05 10.69
N PRO A 213 1.82 25.79 10.56
CA PRO A 213 0.92 26.68 9.86
C PRO A 213 0.89 28.09 10.48
N PRO A 214 0.76 29.15 9.67
CA PRO A 214 0.66 30.52 10.18
C PRO A 214 -0.47 30.69 11.20
N GLY A 215 -0.18 31.39 12.31
CA GLY A 215 -1.12 31.58 13.42
C GLY A 215 -1.02 30.52 14.52
N LEU A 216 -0.22 29.47 14.31
CA LEU A 216 0.14 28.49 15.32
C LEU A 216 1.61 28.64 15.74
N THR A 217 1.95 28.00 16.85
CA THR A 217 3.29 27.90 17.45
C THR A 217 3.58 26.42 17.74
N ALA A 218 4.83 26.09 18.05
CA ALA A 218 5.21 24.73 18.42
C ALA A 218 4.45 24.20 19.65
N ALA A 219 3.91 25.08 20.50
CA ALA A 219 3.18 24.70 21.69
C ALA A 219 1.72 24.31 21.43
N ASN A 220 1.12 24.77 20.33
CA ASN A 220 -0.30 24.60 20.05
C ASN A 220 -0.61 23.90 18.73
N VAL A 221 0.40 23.63 17.90
CA VAL A 221 0.24 22.83 16.70
C VAL A 221 -0.14 21.39 17.10
N THR A 222 -1.08 20.80 16.36
CA THR A 222 -1.51 19.42 16.57
C THR A 222 -1.09 18.54 15.41
N GLN A 223 -1.12 17.22 15.62
CA GLN A 223 -0.82 16.24 14.59
C GLN A 223 -1.68 16.42 13.32
N ASP A 224 -2.98 16.73 13.47
CA ASP A 224 -3.86 16.91 12.31
C ASP A 224 -3.51 18.18 11.51
N HIS A 225 -3.00 19.25 12.16
CA HIS A 225 -2.47 20.42 11.45
C HIS A 225 -1.27 20.03 10.59
N LEU A 226 -0.32 19.28 11.15
CA LEU A 226 0.89 18.86 10.45
C LEU A 226 0.59 17.84 9.34
N VAL A 227 -0.37 16.93 9.55
CA VAL A 227 -0.84 15.99 8.50
C VAL A 227 -1.43 16.74 7.30
N LEU A 228 -2.28 17.74 7.55
CA LEU A 228 -2.85 18.57 6.49
C LEU A 228 -1.78 19.39 5.78
N GLN A 229 -0.85 19.97 6.53
CA GLN A 229 0.25 20.74 5.96
C GLN A 229 1.15 19.86 5.07
N ALA A 230 1.57 18.69 5.56
CA ALA A 230 2.37 17.73 4.78
C ALA A 230 1.68 17.32 3.47
N ALA A 231 0.36 17.08 3.52
CA ALA A 231 -0.42 16.77 2.33
C ALA A 231 -0.46 17.93 1.32
N ILE A 232 -0.58 19.17 1.81
CA ILE A 232 -0.53 20.39 0.98
C ILE A 232 0.85 20.51 0.34
N ASP A 233 1.92 20.38 1.11
CA ASP A 233 3.30 20.54 0.66
C ASP A 233 3.65 19.51 -0.44
N LEU A 234 3.28 18.23 -0.24
CA LEU A 234 3.44 17.19 -1.26
C LEU A 234 2.72 17.55 -2.56
N LEU A 235 1.45 17.98 -2.49
CA LEU A 235 0.68 18.32 -3.69
C LEU A 235 1.21 19.59 -4.37
N GLN A 236 1.70 20.57 -3.61
CA GLN A 236 2.31 21.78 -4.15
C GLN A 236 3.61 21.49 -4.87
N ASN A 237 4.46 20.62 -4.30
CA ASN A 237 5.70 20.19 -4.95
C ASN A 237 5.41 19.47 -6.27
N MET A 238 4.46 18.53 -6.28
CA MET A 238 4.09 17.90 -7.55
C MET A 238 3.49 18.92 -8.53
N TYR A 239 2.66 19.85 -8.07
CA TYR A 239 2.09 20.87 -8.95
C TYR A 239 3.20 21.69 -9.61
N ALA A 240 4.26 22.03 -8.88
CA ALA A 240 5.41 22.74 -9.41
C ALA A 240 6.19 21.89 -10.43
N GLU A 241 6.40 20.60 -10.16
CA GLU A 241 7.03 19.66 -11.09
C GLU A 241 6.22 19.54 -12.39
N ASP A 242 4.94 19.16 -12.32
CA ASP A 242 4.07 19.03 -13.50
C ASP A 242 3.92 20.35 -14.27
N ALA A 243 3.89 21.50 -13.59
CA ALA A 243 3.79 22.80 -14.26
C ALA A 243 5.07 23.15 -15.04
N VAL A 244 6.23 22.62 -14.64
CA VAL A 244 7.51 22.82 -15.31
C VAL A 244 7.73 21.79 -16.42
N ASP A 245 7.44 20.51 -16.16
CA ASP A 245 7.70 19.40 -17.09
C ASP A 245 6.63 19.31 -18.18
N ASP A 246 5.36 19.51 -17.83
CA ASP A 246 4.22 19.32 -18.73
C ASP A 246 3.52 20.65 -19.09
N GLY A 247 3.87 21.79 -18.49
CA GLY A 247 3.15 23.07 -18.67
C GLY A 247 3.05 23.63 -20.10
N ALA A 248 3.72 23.01 -21.09
CA ALA A 248 3.61 23.35 -22.50
C ALA A 248 2.55 22.49 -23.21
N THR A 249 1.53 23.12 -23.80
CA THR A 249 0.63 22.44 -24.75
C THR A 249 1.42 22.07 -26.00
N ILE A 250 1.63 20.77 -26.25
CA ILE A 250 2.28 20.28 -27.47
C ILE A 250 1.20 19.99 -28.50
N LYS A 251 1.33 20.58 -29.68
CA LYS A 251 0.42 20.37 -30.81
C LYS A 251 1.22 19.89 -32.02
N ASP A 252 0.96 18.66 -32.45
CA ASP A 252 1.34 18.16 -33.77
C ASP A 252 0.13 18.21 -34.73
N ASP A 253 0.36 17.98 -36.02
CA ASP A 253 -0.67 17.92 -37.07
C ASP A 253 -1.79 16.88 -36.80
N GLN A 254 -1.58 15.90 -35.90
CA GLN A 254 -2.55 14.86 -35.55
C GLN A 254 -2.96 14.81 -34.06
N THR A 255 -2.14 15.29 -33.12
CA THR A 255 -2.44 15.23 -31.68
C THR A 255 -2.22 16.57 -30.96
N THR A 256 -3.05 16.84 -29.95
CA THR A 256 -2.88 17.97 -29.02
C THR A 256 -2.86 17.41 -27.60
N TYR A 257 -1.73 17.57 -26.91
CA TYR A 257 -1.58 17.23 -25.51
C TYR A 257 -1.72 18.52 -24.67
N ASP A 258 -2.74 18.56 -23.82
CA ASP A 258 -2.99 19.65 -22.87
C ASP A 258 -3.10 19.09 -21.44
N PRO A 259 -2.11 19.33 -20.57
CA PRO A 259 -2.09 18.84 -19.19
C PRO A 259 -2.86 19.76 -18.21
N SER A 260 -3.39 20.90 -18.69
CA SER A 260 -4.18 21.84 -17.90
C SER A 260 -5.32 21.19 -17.07
N PRO A 261 -6.04 20.15 -17.55
CA PRO A 261 -7.06 19.49 -16.74
C PRO A 261 -6.51 18.86 -15.46
N GLY A 262 -5.35 18.18 -15.52
CA GLY A 262 -4.73 17.54 -14.36
C GLY A 262 -4.24 18.55 -13.33
N LEU A 263 -3.63 19.63 -13.80
CA LEU A 263 -3.17 20.75 -12.96
C LEU A 263 -4.35 21.43 -12.22
N LYS A 264 -5.48 21.65 -12.90
CA LYS A 264 -6.69 22.24 -12.30
C LYS A 264 -7.30 21.36 -11.22
N GLU A 265 -7.35 20.05 -11.42
CA GLU A 265 -7.86 19.14 -10.37
C GLU A 265 -6.94 19.15 -9.14
N ARG A 266 -5.62 19.18 -9.33
CA ARG A 266 -4.67 19.28 -8.21
C ARG A 266 -4.81 20.60 -7.45
N GLU A 267 -4.93 21.72 -8.17
CA GLU A 267 -5.16 23.05 -7.57
C GLU A 267 -6.43 23.05 -6.70
N LYS A 268 -7.53 22.45 -7.20
CA LYS A 268 -8.77 22.31 -6.42
C LYS A 268 -8.57 21.51 -5.12
N ILE A 269 -7.79 20.43 -5.18
CA ILE A 269 -7.48 19.61 -3.99
C ILE A 269 -6.66 20.44 -2.99
N ILE A 270 -5.61 21.14 -3.45
CA ILE A 270 -4.79 22.02 -2.60
C ILE A 270 -5.67 23.08 -1.91
N MET A 271 -6.50 23.80 -2.67
CA MET A 271 -7.40 24.81 -2.11
C MET A 271 -8.38 24.23 -1.09
N ARG A 272 -8.89 23.02 -1.33
CA ARG A 272 -9.78 22.33 -0.40
C ARG A 272 -9.06 22.00 0.91
N LEU A 273 -7.84 21.46 0.84
CA LEU A 273 -7.06 21.12 2.03
C LEU A 273 -6.67 22.37 2.82
N GLN A 274 -6.25 23.44 2.15
CA GLN A 274 -5.99 24.74 2.79
C GLN A 274 -7.21 25.26 3.54
N LYS A 275 -8.41 25.18 2.93
CA LYS A 275 -9.66 25.58 3.60
C LYS A 275 -9.97 24.74 4.85
N ILE A 276 -9.65 23.44 4.82
CA ILE A 276 -9.82 22.55 5.98
C ILE A 276 -8.82 22.94 7.07
N LEU A 277 -7.56 23.19 6.71
CA LEU A 277 -6.52 23.63 7.63
C LEU A 277 -6.90 24.97 8.31
N ASP A 278 -7.33 25.96 7.52
CA ASP A 278 -7.77 27.26 8.04
C ASP A 278 -8.95 27.13 9.02
N ALA A 279 -9.89 26.22 8.74
CA ALA A 279 -11.02 25.96 9.61
C ALA A 279 -10.57 25.35 10.95
N LEU A 280 -9.59 24.43 10.90
CA LEU A 280 -9.01 23.79 12.08
C LEU A 280 -8.28 24.81 12.96
N ILE A 281 -7.46 25.67 12.35
CA ILE A 281 -6.75 26.77 13.04
C ILE A 281 -7.76 27.71 13.71
N LYS A 282 -8.82 28.12 12.99
CA LYS A 282 -9.85 29.00 13.56
C LYS A 282 -10.56 28.35 14.75
N GLN A 283 -10.92 27.07 14.64
CA GLN A 283 -11.56 26.35 15.74
C GLN A 283 -10.68 26.35 17.00
N TYR A 284 -9.37 26.16 16.83
CA TYR A 284 -8.41 26.25 17.92
C TYR A 284 -8.40 27.66 18.55
N MET A 285 -8.23 28.71 17.74
CA MET A 285 -8.21 30.10 18.20
C MET A 285 -9.48 30.51 18.96
N PHE A 286 -10.66 30.07 18.52
CA PHE A 286 -11.92 30.33 19.22
C PHE A 286 -12.03 29.57 20.54
N SER A 287 -11.45 28.38 20.64
CA SER A 287 -11.45 27.61 21.88
C SER A 287 -10.56 28.22 22.96
N GLU A 288 -9.44 28.86 22.58
CA GLU A 288 -8.60 29.61 23.53
C GLU A 288 -9.27 30.91 24.01
N LEU A 289 -10.10 31.54 23.19
CA LEU A 289 -10.83 32.77 23.56
C LEU A 289 -12.04 32.51 24.49
N GLY A 290 -12.45 31.25 24.68
CA GLY A 290 -13.59 30.85 25.51
C GLY A 290 -13.45 31.11 27.02
N GLY A 291 -12.33 31.69 27.47
CA GLY A 291 -12.12 32.17 28.85
C GLY A 291 -12.36 33.67 29.05
N VAL A 292 -12.67 34.44 27.99
CA VAL A 292 -12.94 35.88 28.12
C VAL A 292 -14.42 36.07 28.44
N LEU A 293 -14.71 36.35 29.71
CA LEU A 293 -15.99 36.92 30.15
C LEU A 293 -16.26 38.18 29.32
N ILE A 294 -17.34 38.15 28.54
CA ILE A 294 -17.92 39.38 27.97
C ILE A 294 -18.61 40.07 29.15
N ASP A 295 -17.95 41.07 29.71
CA ASP A 295 -18.53 42.02 30.68
C ASP A 295 -19.34 43.10 29.94
#